data_AF-A0A4X2LAF0-F1
#
_entry.id   AF-A0A4X2LAF0-F1
#
_cell.length_a   1.000
_cell.length_b   1.000
_cell.length_c   1.000
_cell.angle_alpha   90.00
_cell.angle_beta   90.00
_cell.angle_gamma   90.00
#
_symmetry.space_group_name_H-M   'P 1'
#
loop_
_entity.id
_entity.type
_entity.pdbx_description
1 polymer ?
#
loop_
_entity_poly.entity_id
_entity_poly.type
_entity_poly.pdbx_seq_one_letter_code
_entity_poly.pdbx_strand_id
1 'polypeptide(L)'
;MSEVTRSLLQRWGASFRRGADFDSWGQLVEAIDEYQILARHLQKEAQAQHNNSEFTEEQKKTIGKIATCLELRSAALQSTQSQDGFKLEDLKKLEPILKNILTYNKEFPFDVQPVPLRRILAPGEEENLEFEDDDEEGGAGAGSPNSFPARVPGAAIFFEFKHYKPKKRFTSTKCFAFMEMDEIKPGPIIIELYKKPTDFKRKKLQLLTKKPLYLHLHQTLHKE
;
A
#
# COMPACT_ATOMS: atom_id res chain seq x y z
N MET A 1 3.10 2.34 -28.43
CA MET A 1 3.21 2.07 -26.98
C MET A 1 3.60 0.61 -26.84
N SER A 2 4.71 0.31 -26.20
CA SER A 2 5.08 -1.09 -25.96
C SER A 2 4.18 -1.74 -24.93
N GLU A 3 4.17 -3.08 -24.93
CA GLU A 3 3.52 -3.89 -23.89
C GLU A 3 4.11 -3.63 -22.51
N VAL A 4 5.42 -3.31 -22.45
CA VAL A 4 6.15 -2.96 -21.22
C VAL A 4 5.57 -1.68 -20.60
N THR A 5 5.38 -0.62 -21.38
CA THR A 5 4.80 0.65 -20.89
C THR A 5 3.36 0.47 -20.39
N ARG A 6 2.57 -0.37 -21.06
CA ARG A 6 1.20 -0.68 -20.61
C ARG A 6 1.20 -1.42 -19.27
N SER A 7 2.04 -2.45 -19.13
CA SER A 7 2.20 -3.20 -17.89
C SER A 7 2.67 -2.31 -16.74
N LEU A 8 3.62 -1.40 -17.00
CA LEU A 8 4.10 -0.43 -16.03
C LEU A 8 2.98 0.47 -15.50
N LEU A 9 2.14 1.04 -16.40
CA LEU A 9 1.01 1.88 -16.01
C LEU A 9 -0.05 1.11 -15.22
N GLN A 10 -0.30 -0.15 -15.56
CA GLN A 10 -1.20 -1.01 -14.79
C GLN A 10 -0.68 -1.21 -13.37
N ARG A 11 0.61 -1.51 -13.22
CA ARG A 11 1.26 -1.73 -11.92
C ARG A 11 1.28 -0.47 -11.06
N TRP A 12 1.56 0.69 -11.65
CA TRP A 12 1.44 1.98 -10.97
C TRP A 12 0.01 2.28 -10.54
N GLY A 13 -0.96 2.02 -11.41
CA GLY A 13 -2.38 2.22 -11.09
C GLY A 13 -2.88 1.28 -9.99
N ALA A 14 -2.38 0.05 -9.92
CA ALA A 14 -2.69 -0.91 -8.85
C ALA A 14 -2.09 -0.46 -7.52
N SER A 15 -0.80 -0.09 -7.52
CA SER A 15 -0.11 0.44 -6.34
C SER A 15 -0.76 1.71 -5.79
N PHE A 16 -1.16 2.63 -6.68
CA PHE A 16 -1.89 3.83 -6.28
C PHE A 16 -3.21 3.52 -5.57
N ARG A 17 -4.02 2.60 -6.14
CA ARG A 17 -5.29 2.19 -5.53
C ARG A 17 -5.06 1.52 -4.18
N ARG A 18 -4.11 0.59 -4.08
CA ARG A 18 -3.75 -0.08 -2.84
C ARG A 18 -3.40 0.91 -1.73
N GLY A 19 -2.58 1.91 -2.03
CA GLY A 19 -2.25 2.98 -1.09
C GLY A 19 -3.48 3.79 -0.65
N ALA A 20 -4.36 4.14 -1.60
CA ALA A 20 -5.61 4.85 -1.31
C ALA A 20 -6.61 4.03 -0.49
N ASP A 21 -6.64 2.71 -0.65
CA ASP A 21 -7.47 1.80 0.14
C ASP A 21 -6.94 1.73 1.59
N PHE A 22 -5.62 1.54 1.77
CA PHE A 22 -5.00 1.60 3.10
C PHE A 22 -5.26 2.92 3.81
N ASP A 23 -5.10 4.04 3.10
CA ASP A 23 -5.37 5.39 3.63
C ASP A 23 -6.84 5.50 4.07
N SER A 24 -7.78 5.07 3.20
CA SER A 24 -9.22 5.09 3.50
C SER A 24 -9.59 4.20 4.70
N TRP A 25 -8.88 3.09 4.90
CA TRP A 25 -9.09 2.18 6.03
C TRP A 25 -8.39 2.62 7.32
N GLY A 26 -7.61 3.70 7.30
CA GLY A 26 -6.82 4.15 8.44
C GLY A 26 -5.55 3.31 8.70
N GLN A 27 -5.13 2.48 7.74
CA GLN A 27 -3.84 1.78 7.76
C GLN A 27 -2.73 2.73 7.31
N LEU A 28 -2.43 3.72 8.17
CA LEU A 28 -1.59 4.87 7.79
C LEU A 28 -0.16 4.45 7.44
N VAL A 29 0.41 3.46 8.15
CA VAL A 29 1.78 2.98 7.91
C VAL A 29 1.89 2.33 6.53
N GLU A 30 0.95 1.45 6.20
CA GLU A 30 0.86 0.79 4.90
C GLU A 30 0.61 1.80 3.77
N ALA A 31 -0.28 2.77 3.97
CA ALA A 31 -0.53 3.83 3.01
C ALA A 31 0.73 4.66 2.74
N ILE A 32 1.44 5.08 3.80
CA ILE A 32 2.70 5.82 3.71
C ILE A 32 3.73 5.04 2.90
N ASP A 33 3.94 3.77 3.24
CA ASP A 33 4.94 2.92 2.57
C ASP A 33 4.63 2.75 1.09
N GLU A 34 3.38 2.42 0.75
CA GLU A 34 2.94 2.23 -0.63
C GLU A 34 3.11 3.52 -1.46
N TYR A 35 2.68 4.67 -0.91
CA TYR A 35 2.84 5.96 -1.58
C TYR A 35 4.31 6.34 -1.78
N GLN A 36 5.18 6.08 -0.81
CA GLN A 36 6.62 6.35 -0.95
C GLN A 36 7.29 5.45 -1.99
N ILE A 37 6.93 4.17 -2.04
CA ILE A 37 7.44 3.23 -3.05
C ILE A 37 7.02 3.68 -4.44
N LEU A 38 5.73 3.98 -4.63
CA LEU A 38 5.21 4.46 -5.90
C LEU A 38 5.86 5.80 -6.31
N ALA A 39 5.98 6.76 -5.39
CA ALA A 39 6.61 8.04 -5.66
C ALA A 39 8.06 7.87 -6.16
N ARG A 40 8.85 6.96 -5.57
CA ARG A 40 10.22 6.67 -6.04
C ARG A 40 10.24 6.11 -7.45
N HIS A 41 9.34 5.18 -7.78
CA HIS A 41 9.25 4.63 -9.13
C HIS A 41 8.87 5.69 -10.17
N LEU A 42 7.89 6.54 -9.84
CA LEU A 42 7.49 7.65 -10.70
C LEU A 42 8.64 8.66 -10.87
N GLN A 43 9.36 9.01 -9.79
CA GLN A 43 10.53 9.90 -9.88
C GLN A 43 11.65 9.32 -10.75
N LYS A 44 11.92 8.01 -10.64
CA LYS A 44 12.91 7.33 -11.47
C LYS A 44 12.57 7.44 -12.95
N GLU A 45 11.29 7.25 -13.31
CA GLU A 45 10.84 7.41 -14.69
C GLU A 45 10.86 8.89 -15.13
N ALA A 46 10.43 9.81 -14.27
CA ALA A 46 10.40 11.24 -14.57
C ALA A 46 11.81 11.81 -14.86
N GLN A 47 12.85 11.23 -14.27
CA GLN A 47 14.24 11.63 -14.45
C GLN A 47 15.02 10.75 -15.44
N ALA A 48 14.37 9.71 -16.00
CA ALA A 48 15.02 8.81 -16.93
C ALA A 48 15.45 9.56 -18.20
N GLN A 49 16.68 9.31 -18.63
CA GLN A 49 17.21 9.85 -19.90
C GLN A 49 16.35 9.37 -21.07
N HIS A 50 16.31 10.13 -22.17
CA HIS A 50 15.49 9.83 -23.35
C HIS A 50 15.69 8.42 -23.92
N ASN A 51 16.87 7.83 -23.76
CA ASN A 51 17.18 6.50 -24.28
C ASN A 51 16.60 5.36 -23.41
N ASN A 52 16.14 5.68 -22.19
CA ASN A 52 15.72 4.73 -21.17
C ASN A 52 14.22 4.84 -20.84
N SER A 53 13.47 5.70 -21.52
CA SER A 53 12.06 5.97 -21.22
C SER A 53 11.25 6.18 -22.49
N GLU A 54 10.10 5.51 -22.57
CA GLU A 54 9.13 5.69 -23.67
C GLU A 54 8.25 6.94 -23.48
N PHE A 55 8.34 7.62 -22.34
CA PHE A 55 7.53 8.80 -22.04
C PHE A 55 8.15 10.06 -22.62
N THR A 56 7.29 10.96 -23.12
CA THR A 56 7.70 12.31 -23.54
C THR A 56 8.09 13.17 -22.34
N GLU A 57 8.83 14.26 -22.54
CA GLU A 57 9.21 15.17 -21.44
C GLU A 57 8.00 15.80 -20.74
N GLU A 58 6.91 16.03 -21.47
CA GLU A 58 5.66 16.52 -20.89
C GLU A 58 4.98 15.45 -20.00
N GLN A 59 4.99 14.20 -20.46
CA GLN A 59 4.49 13.07 -19.67
C GLN A 59 5.34 12.86 -18.42
N LYS A 60 6.68 12.92 -18.54
CA LYS A 60 7.62 12.84 -17.40
C LYS A 60 7.41 13.97 -16.38
N LYS A 61 7.15 15.20 -16.84
CA LYS A 61 6.76 16.30 -15.93
C LYS A 61 5.48 15.95 -15.16
N THR A 62 4.47 15.41 -15.84
CA THR A 62 3.23 14.97 -15.20
C THR A 62 3.49 13.84 -14.19
N ILE A 63 4.29 12.84 -14.55
CA ILE A 63 4.74 11.75 -13.66
C ILE A 63 5.41 12.31 -12.40
N GLY A 64 6.35 13.25 -12.54
CA GLY A 64 7.05 13.88 -11.41
C GLY A 64 6.13 14.70 -10.50
N LYS A 65 5.11 15.35 -11.07
CA LYS A 65 4.08 16.04 -10.27
C LYS A 65 3.22 15.06 -9.47
N ILE A 66 2.81 13.94 -10.06
CA ILE A 66 2.09 12.87 -9.33
C ILE A 66 2.93 12.34 -8.17
N ALA A 67 4.22 12.08 -8.41
CA ALA A 67 5.14 11.64 -7.37
C ALA A 67 5.23 12.62 -6.21
N THR A 68 5.27 13.93 -6.51
CA THR A 68 5.29 14.98 -5.49
C THR A 68 4.02 14.99 -4.65
N CYS A 69 2.84 14.83 -5.27
CA CYS A 69 1.59 14.73 -4.51
C CYS A 69 1.55 13.51 -3.58
N LEU A 70 2.11 12.37 -4.01
CA LEU A 70 2.23 11.18 -3.16
C LEU A 70 3.13 11.46 -1.95
N GLU A 71 4.27 12.12 -2.14
CA GLU A 71 5.16 12.52 -1.03
C GLU A 71 4.46 13.49 -0.05
N LEU A 72 3.70 14.47 -0.58
CA LEU A 72 2.92 15.39 0.24
C LEU A 72 1.86 14.66 1.07
N ARG A 73 1.19 13.64 0.50
CA ARG A 73 0.26 12.81 1.26
C ARG A 73 0.97 11.97 2.31
N SER A 74 2.06 11.29 1.95
CA SER A 74 2.87 10.52 2.91
C SER A 74 3.32 11.38 4.09
N ALA A 75 3.78 12.61 3.84
CA ALA A 75 4.15 13.55 4.89
C ALA A 75 2.96 13.99 5.75
N ALA A 76 1.80 14.23 5.12
CA ALA A 76 0.57 14.56 5.84
C ALA A 76 0.12 13.42 6.77
N LEU A 77 0.23 12.17 6.33
CA LEU A 77 -0.09 10.99 7.13
C LEU A 77 0.87 10.75 8.31
N GLN A 78 2.12 11.21 8.20
CA GLN A 78 3.12 11.13 9.28
C GLN A 78 2.96 12.24 10.32
N SER A 79 2.32 13.35 9.98
CA SER A 79 2.14 14.49 10.88
C SER A 79 1.06 14.22 11.92
N THR A 80 1.40 14.34 13.19
CA THR A 80 0.46 14.16 14.32
C THR A 80 -0.31 15.44 14.69
N GLN A 81 0.02 16.59 14.08
CA GLN A 81 -0.42 17.92 14.57
C GLN A 81 -1.08 18.84 13.53
N SER A 82 -1.20 18.47 12.25
CA SER A 82 -1.73 19.38 11.22
C SER A 82 -2.92 18.79 10.47
N GLN A 83 -4.07 19.48 10.54
CA GLN A 83 -5.23 19.26 9.66
C GLN A 83 -5.01 19.81 8.23
N ASP A 84 -3.92 20.56 8.01
CA ASP A 84 -3.64 21.31 6.78
C ASP A 84 -2.68 20.57 5.83
N GLY A 85 -2.85 19.24 5.74
CA GLY A 85 -2.05 18.36 4.87
C GLY A 85 -2.76 18.04 3.56
N PHE A 86 -2.01 17.51 2.58
CA PHE A 86 -2.57 17.07 1.30
C PHE A 86 -3.65 16.00 1.53
N LYS A 87 -4.88 16.23 1.05
CA LYS A 87 -6.05 15.41 1.39
C LYS A 87 -6.15 14.17 0.51
N LEU A 88 -6.74 13.10 1.04
CA LEU A 88 -7.01 11.88 0.26
C LEU A 88 -7.95 12.15 -0.93
N GLU A 89 -8.93 13.03 -0.76
CA GLU A 89 -9.85 13.45 -1.83
C GLU A 89 -9.11 14.09 -3.01
N ASP A 90 -8.13 14.94 -2.70
CA ASP A 90 -7.26 15.56 -3.70
C ASP A 90 -6.33 14.52 -4.34
N LEU A 91 -5.77 13.61 -3.54
CA LEU A 91 -4.95 12.53 -4.08
C LEU A 91 -5.72 11.69 -5.08
N LYS A 92 -6.97 11.30 -4.78
CA LYS A 92 -7.82 10.48 -5.67
C LYS A 92 -8.05 11.13 -7.05
N LYS A 93 -7.93 12.47 -7.18
CA LYS A 93 -7.98 13.16 -8.49
C LYS A 93 -6.82 12.78 -9.42
N LEU A 94 -5.75 12.21 -8.90
CA LEU A 94 -4.58 11.75 -9.67
C LEU A 94 -4.79 10.40 -10.36
N GLU A 95 -5.70 9.55 -9.88
CA GLU A 95 -5.94 8.23 -10.47
C GLU A 95 -6.28 8.30 -11.97
N PRO A 96 -7.25 9.13 -12.43
CA PRO A 96 -7.52 9.26 -13.86
C PRO A 96 -6.36 9.89 -14.64
N ILE A 97 -5.52 10.72 -14.01
CA ILE A 97 -4.34 11.31 -14.66
C ILE A 97 -3.27 10.25 -14.88
N LEU A 98 -2.98 9.43 -13.86
CA LEU A 98 -2.01 8.35 -13.92
C LEU A 98 -2.41 7.29 -14.96
N LYS A 99 -3.69 6.90 -15.00
CA LYS A 99 -4.22 5.95 -15.99
C LYS A 99 -4.14 6.46 -17.43
N ASN A 100 -4.33 7.77 -17.63
CA ASN A 100 -4.38 8.39 -18.95
C ASN A 100 -3.12 9.22 -19.25
N ILE A 101 -1.99 8.92 -18.63
CA ILE A 101 -0.81 9.79 -18.69
C ILE A 101 -0.33 10.03 -20.12
N LEU A 102 -0.55 9.06 -21.00
CA LEU A 102 -0.13 9.11 -22.40
C LEU A 102 -0.99 10.05 -23.26
N THR A 103 -2.23 10.31 -22.84
CA THR A 103 -3.19 11.18 -23.53
C THR A 103 -3.55 12.43 -22.71
N TYR A 104 -2.93 12.59 -21.54
CA TYR A 104 -3.17 13.72 -20.67
C TYR A 104 -2.51 14.98 -21.22
N ASN A 105 -3.33 15.95 -21.59
CA ASN A 105 -2.93 17.22 -22.21
C ASN A 105 -3.55 18.44 -21.50
N LYS A 106 -4.01 18.26 -20.27
CA LYS A 106 -4.63 19.30 -19.46
C LYS A 106 -3.63 19.87 -18.48
N GLU A 107 -3.94 21.06 -17.97
CA GLU A 107 -3.19 21.61 -16.86
C GLU A 107 -3.33 20.73 -15.61
N PHE A 108 -2.19 20.46 -14.96
CA PHE A 108 -2.14 19.63 -13.76
C PHE A 108 -2.91 20.32 -12.62
N PRO A 109 -3.80 19.60 -11.90
CA PRO A 109 -4.76 20.23 -10.98
C PRO A 109 -4.17 20.79 -9.68
N PHE A 110 -2.85 20.64 -9.47
CA PHE A 110 -2.17 21.06 -8.25
C PHE A 110 -0.92 21.88 -8.58
N ASP A 111 -0.70 22.95 -7.83
CA ASP A 111 0.53 23.72 -7.90
C ASP A 111 1.64 23.00 -7.13
N VAL A 112 2.25 22.02 -7.80
CA VAL A 112 3.36 21.23 -7.26
C VAL A 112 4.54 21.27 -8.21
N GLN A 113 5.73 21.44 -7.65
CA GLN A 113 6.99 21.37 -8.37
C GLN A 113 7.62 20.00 -8.15
N PRO A 114 8.07 19.29 -9.21
CA PRO A 114 8.75 18.01 -9.07
C PRO A 114 9.93 18.13 -8.09
N VAL A 115 9.87 17.38 -6.99
CA VAL A 115 10.97 17.35 -6.02
C VAL A 115 12.16 16.63 -6.65
N PRO A 116 13.37 17.22 -6.68
CA PRO A 116 14.57 16.50 -7.08
C PRO A 116 14.77 15.31 -6.15
N LEU A 117 15.00 14.11 -6.69
CA LEU A 117 15.38 12.91 -5.93
C LEU A 117 16.42 13.28 -4.86
N ARG A 118 15.98 13.39 -3.61
CA ARG A 118 16.89 13.49 -2.48
C ARG A 118 17.58 12.14 -2.38
N ARG A 119 18.91 12.11 -2.56
CA ARG A 119 19.77 10.95 -2.26
C ARG A 119 19.68 10.61 -0.77
N ILE A 120 18.63 9.93 -0.37
CA ILE A 120 18.56 9.30 0.95
C ILE A 120 19.26 7.94 0.78
N LEU A 121 20.59 7.96 0.88
CA LEU A 121 21.60 6.87 0.85
C LEU A 121 22.33 6.56 -0.48
N ALA A 122 23.50 5.92 -0.30
CA ALA A 122 24.68 5.88 -1.16
C ALA A 122 24.52 5.12 -2.49
N PRO A 123 25.39 5.39 -3.49
CA PRO A 123 25.35 4.73 -4.80
C PRO A 123 25.54 3.21 -4.68
N GLY A 124 24.53 2.43 -5.08
CA GLY A 124 24.64 0.96 -5.21
C GLY A 124 23.44 0.11 -4.79
N GLU A 125 22.38 0.69 -4.21
CA GLU A 125 21.21 -0.08 -3.68
C GLU A 125 19.92 0.05 -4.50
N GLU A 126 19.93 0.69 -5.67
CA GLU A 126 18.71 1.06 -6.41
C GLU A 126 18.08 -0.04 -7.30
N GLU A 127 18.66 -1.24 -7.34
CA GLU A 127 18.32 -2.21 -8.38
C GLU A 127 17.23 -3.24 -8.00
N ASN A 128 16.78 -3.32 -6.73
CA ASN A 128 16.01 -4.49 -6.26
C ASN A 128 14.75 -4.21 -5.41
N LEU A 129 14.08 -3.07 -5.58
CA LEU A 129 12.70 -2.90 -5.07
C LEU A 129 11.72 -3.27 -6.18
N GLU A 130 11.68 -4.56 -6.51
CA GLU A 130 10.59 -5.11 -7.31
C GLU A 130 9.29 -4.94 -6.53
N PHE A 131 8.21 -4.61 -7.24
CA PHE A 131 6.87 -4.78 -6.68
C PHE A 131 6.78 -6.24 -6.22
N GLU A 132 6.43 -6.50 -4.97
CA GLU A 132 5.94 -7.84 -4.64
C GLU A 132 4.65 -7.96 -5.47
N ASP A 133 4.75 -8.67 -6.60
CA ASP A 133 3.63 -9.04 -7.45
C ASP A 133 2.75 -9.95 -6.59
N ASP A 134 1.84 -9.34 -5.83
CA ASP A 134 0.68 -10.02 -5.29
C ASP A 134 -0.24 -10.30 -6.47
N ASP A 135 0.10 -11.35 -7.25
CA ASP A 135 -0.82 -12.05 -8.14
C ASP A 135 -1.90 -12.73 -7.29
N GLU A 136 -2.74 -11.95 -6.61
CA GLU A 136 -4.03 -12.41 -6.09
C GLU A 136 -5.13 -11.57 -6.71
N GLU A 137 -5.69 -12.13 -7.79
CA GLU A 137 -7.05 -11.88 -8.26
C GLU A 137 -8.03 -12.28 -7.14
N GLY A 138 -8.15 -11.42 -6.14
CA GLY A 138 -9.10 -11.51 -5.03
C GLY A 138 -10.09 -10.37 -5.13
N GLY A 139 -10.93 -10.40 -6.16
CA GLY A 139 -12.06 -9.46 -6.30
C GLY A 139 -13.05 -9.64 -5.14
N ALA A 140 -12.83 -8.95 -4.03
CA ALA A 140 -13.87 -8.69 -3.05
C ALA A 140 -14.79 -7.62 -3.64
N GLY A 141 -15.95 -8.05 -4.16
CA GLY A 141 -16.96 -7.18 -4.73
C GLY A 141 -17.32 -6.03 -3.79
N ALA A 142 -17.37 -4.83 -4.36
CA ALA A 142 -17.84 -3.62 -3.69
C ALA A 142 -19.28 -3.80 -3.21
N GLY A 143 -19.45 -4.10 -1.92
CA GLY A 143 -20.70 -4.05 -1.20
C GLY A 143 -20.91 -2.67 -0.56
N SER A 144 -22.13 -2.16 -0.66
CA SER A 144 -22.60 -0.92 -0.04
C SER A 144 -22.31 -0.84 1.48
N PRO A 145 -22.02 0.34 2.07
CA PRO A 145 -21.52 0.47 3.45
C PRO A 145 -22.50 0.09 4.57
N ASN A 146 -23.76 -0.24 4.26
CA ASN A 146 -24.84 -0.17 5.25
C ASN A 146 -25.52 -1.51 5.62
N SER A 147 -24.89 -2.66 5.37
CA SER A 147 -25.30 -3.88 6.07
C SER A 147 -24.17 -4.91 6.06
N PHE A 148 -23.35 -4.93 7.11
CA PHE A 148 -22.60 -6.15 7.41
C PHE A 148 -23.63 -7.20 7.86
N PRO A 149 -23.87 -8.28 7.11
CA PRO A 149 -24.76 -9.33 7.58
C PRO A 149 -24.18 -9.95 8.87
N ALA A 150 -25.07 -10.34 9.78
CA ALA A 150 -24.72 -11.09 10.97
C ALA A 150 -23.86 -12.31 10.59
N ARG A 151 -22.58 -12.27 10.98
CA ARG A 151 -21.55 -13.34 10.90
C ARG A 151 -21.62 -14.18 9.62
N VAL A 152 -20.82 -13.80 8.61
CA VAL A 152 -20.60 -14.65 7.42
C VAL A 152 -19.94 -15.97 7.86
N PRO A 153 -20.58 -17.14 7.63
CA PRO A 153 -19.98 -18.43 7.98
C PRO A 153 -18.65 -18.64 7.24
N GLY A 154 -17.61 -19.06 7.97
CA GLY A 154 -16.27 -19.27 7.43
C GLY A 154 -15.37 -18.02 7.34
N ALA A 155 -15.85 -16.86 7.79
CA ALA A 155 -15.01 -15.70 8.00
C ALA A 155 -13.97 -15.95 9.13
N ALA A 156 -12.84 -15.25 9.06
CA ALA A 156 -11.83 -15.25 10.11
C ALA A 156 -11.19 -13.86 10.20
N ILE A 157 -10.74 -13.49 11.41
CA ILE A 157 -10.01 -12.26 11.67
C ILE A 157 -8.52 -12.58 11.59
N PHE A 158 -7.75 -11.81 10.82
CA PHE A 158 -6.31 -11.99 10.67
C PHE A 158 -5.54 -10.87 11.37
N PHE A 159 -4.41 -11.23 11.97
CA PHE A 159 -3.44 -10.33 12.56
C PHE A 159 -2.09 -10.57 11.91
N GLU A 160 -1.62 -9.64 11.08
CA GLU A 160 -0.29 -9.71 10.48
C GLU A 160 0.72 -8.89 11.30
N PHE A 161 1.80 -9.53 11.71
CA PHE A 161 2.91 -8.83 12.36
C PHE A 161 3.90 -8.36 11.31
N LYS A 162 3.76 -7.10 10.93
CA LYS A 162 4.65 -6.43 9.99
C LYS A 162 5.75 -5.67 10.74
N HIS A 163 6.93 -5.61 10.14
CA HIS A 163 8.02 -4.77 10.64
C HIS A 163 8.79 -4.18 9.47
N TYR A 164 9.23 -2.93 9.65
CA TYR A 164 10.17 -2.32 8.73
C TYR A 164 11.50 -3.08 8.79
N LYS A 165 12.03 -3.46 7.62
CA LYS A 165 13.36 -4.06 7.50
C LYS A 165 14.34 -2.98 7.04
N PRO A 166 15.17 -2.39 7.92
CA PRO A 166 16.01 -1.24 7.54
C PRO A 166 16.93 -1.52 6.36
N LYS A 167 17.51 -2.74 6.30
CA LYS A 167 18.40 -3.17 5.21
C LYS A 167 17.70 -3.33 3.86
N LYS A 168 16.39 -3.54 3.87
CA LYS A 168 15.60 -3.74 2.65
C LYS A 168 14.67 -2.56 2.36
N ARG A 169 14.55 -1.63 3.33
CA ARG A 169 13.76 -0.41 3.25
C ARG A 169 12.29 -0.62 2.89
N PHE A 170 11.73 -1.76 3.25
CA PHE A 170 10.31 -2.07 3.10
C PHE A 170 9.77 -2.74 4.37
N THR A 171 8.46 -2.63 4.56
CA THR A 171 7.73 -3.30 5.63
C THR A 171 7.38 -4.71 5.21
N SER A 172 7.77 -5.69 6.02
CA SER A 172 7.62 -7.10 5.70
C SER A 172 6.83 -7.82 6.78
N THR A 173 5.83 -8.62 6.37
CA THR A 173 5.16 -9.56 7.26
C THR A 173 6.17 -10.57 7.79
N LYS A 174 6.29 -10.68 9.12
CA LYS A 174 7.14 -11.65 9.80
C LYS A 174 6.38 -12.95 10.05
N CYS A 175 5.17 -12.82 10.57
CA CYS A 175 4.27 -13.90 10.94
C CYS A 175 2.83 -13.39 10.98
N PHE A 176 1.89 -14.31 11.04
CA PHE A 176 0.47 -14.00 11.17
C PHE A 176 -0.18 -14.87 12.24
N ALA A 177 -1.30 -14.40 12.77
CA ALA A 177 -2.24 -15.14 13.59
C ALA A 177 -3.63 -14.96 13.00
N PHE A 178 -4.56 -15.86 13.30
CA PHE A 178 -5.95 -15.69 12.92
C PHE A 178 -6.87 -16.22 14.02
N MET A 179 -8.12 -15.76 14.00
CA MET A 179 -9.19 -16.17 14.90
C MET A 179 -10.45 -16.44 14.09
N GLU A 180 -11.05 -17.61 14.27
CA GLU A 180 -12.33 -17.97 13.64
C GLU A 180 -13.51 -17.30 14.38
N MET A 181 -14.67 -17.20 13.73
CA MET A 181 -15.83 -16.48 14.31
C MET A 181 -16.40 -17.12 15.58
N ASP A 182 -16.20 -18.42 15.79
CA ASP A 182 -16.63 -19.17 16.97
C ASP A 182 -15.69 -18.98 18.17
N GLU A 183 -14.47 -18.49 17.93
CA GLU A 183 -13.51 -18.12 18.98
C GLU A 183 -13.75 -16.71 19.56
N ILE A 184 -14.69 -15.94 18.98
CA ILE A 184 -15.05 -14.61 19.44
C ILE A 184 -15.88 -14.70 20.72
N LYS A 185 -15.26 -14.37 21.85
CA LYS A 185 -15.84 -14.43 23.20
C LYS A 185 -15.23 -13.34 24.08
N PRO A 186 -15.97 -12.76 25.03
CA PRO A 186 -15.42 -11.74 25.91
C PRO A 186 -14.28 -12.30 26.76
N GLY A 187 -13.24 -11.49 26.96
CA GLY A 187 -12.10 -11.82 27.84
C GLY A 187 -10.78 -12.08 27.09
N PRO A 188 -9.76 -12.55 27.82
CA PRO A 188 -8.43 -12.77 27.26
C PRO A 188 -8.38 -14.00 26.35
N ILE A 189 -7.58 -13.92 25.29
CA ILE A 189 -7.25 -15.05 24.40
C ILE A 189 -5.78 -14.97 24.00
N ILE A 190 -5.15 -16.14 23.81
CA ILE A 190 -3.80 -16.27 23.26
C ILE A 190 -3.89 -17.03 21.94
N ILE A 191 -3.15 -16.58 20.93
CA ILE A 191 -3.16 -17.17 19.59
C ILE A 191 -1.72 -17.44 19.17
N GLU A 192 -1.48 -18.64 18.64
CA GLU A 192 -0.18 -18.97 18.05
C GLU A 192 0.16 -18.17 16.79
N LEU A 193 1.47 -18.06 16.53
CA LEU A 193 2.00 -17.33 15.38
C LEU A 193 2.45 -18.33 14.31
N TYR A 194 2.05 -18.06 13.07
CA TYR A 194 2.40 -18.83 11.88
C TYR A 194 3.40 -18.08 11.00
N LYS A 195 4.27 -18.81 10.30
CA LYS A 195 5.28 -18.24 9.40
C LYS A 195 4.62 -17.62 8.18
N LYS A 196 5.20 -16.51 7.69
CA LYS A 196 4.88 -15.94 6.37
C LYS A 196 5.14 -16.97 5.23
N PRO A 197 4.49 -16.83 4.06
CA PRO A 197 3.43 -15.86 3.75
C PRO A 197 2.12 -16.19 4.48
N THR A 198 1.26 -15.19 4.64
CA THR A 198 -0.05 -15.35 5.29
C THR A 198 -0.95 -16.22 4.41
N ASP A 199 -1.47 -17.33 4.95
CA ASP A 199 -2.43 -18.19 4.26
C ASP A 199 -3.86 -17.83 4.68
N PHE A 200 -4.51 -16.94 3.92
CA PHE A 200 -5.88 -16.50 4.21
C PHE A 200 -6.93 -17.62 4.08
N LYS A 201 -6.60 -18.73 3.38
CA LYS A 201 -7.44 -19.94 3.28
C LYS A 201 -7.18 -20.93 4.41
N ARG A 202 -6.15 -20.70 5.24
CA ARG A 202 -5.85 -21.46 6.47
C ARG A 202 -5.62 -22.96 6.19
N LYS A 203 -5.09 -23.31 5.02
CA LYS A 203 -4.91 -24.71 4.58
C LYS A 203 -3.52 -25.26 4.91
N LYS A 204 -2.49 -24.41 4.90
CA LYS A 204 -1.08 -24.79 5.07
C LYS A 204 -0.45 -23.94 6.16
N LEU A 205 -0.71 -24.32 7.40
CA LEU A 205 -0.23 -23.60 8.57
C LEU A 205 1.13 -24.15 9.04
N GLN A 206 2.14 -23.27 9.11
CA GLN A 206 3.47 -23.60 9.65
C GLN A 206 3.75 -22.75 10.88
N LEU A 207 3.88 -23.38 12.04
CA LEU A 207 4.14 -22.68 13.30
C LEU A 207 5.47 -21.91 13.25
N LEU A 208 5.46 -20.64 13.68
CA LEU A 208 6.65 -19.80 13.75
C LEU A 208 7.64 -20.32 14.81
N THR A 209 7.13 -20.73 15.97
CA THR A 209 7.93 -21.18 17.11
C THR A 209 7.14 -22.14 17.99
N LYS A 210 7.83 -23.14 18.57
CA LYS A 210 7.29 -24.00 19.64
C LYS A 210 7.43 -23.40 21.04
N LYS A 211 8.14 -22.27 21.16
CA LYS A 211 8.26 -21.54 22.44
C LYS A 211 6.92 -20.92 22.82
N PRO A 212 6.63 -20.70 24.11
CA PRO A 212 5.39 -20.07 24.56
C PRO A 212 5.40 -18.56 24.30
N LEU A 213 5.39 -18.17 23.02
CA LEU A 213 5.34 -16.79 22.55
C LEU A 213 4.12 -16.65 21.63
N TYR A 214 3.11 -15.95 22.11
CA TYR A 214 1.79 -15.85 21.50
C TYR A 214 1.41 -14.40 21.21
N LEU A 215 0.41 -14.21 20.36
CA LEU A 215 -0.36 -12.96 20.32
C LEU A 215 -1.36 -13.00 21.48
N HIS A 216 -1.29 -12.03 22.38
CA HIS A 216 -2.23 -11.87 23.49
C HIS A 216 -3.27 -10.80 23.13
N LEU A 217 -4.54 -11.15 23.16
CA LEU A 217 -5.65 -10.23 22.90
C LEU A 217 -6.61 -10.20 24.09
N HIS A 218 -7.30 -9.08 24.26
CA HIS A 218 -8.44 -8.96 25.15
C HIS A 218 -9.66 -8.57 24.32
N GLN A 219 -10.65 -9.45 24.27
CA GLN A 219 -11.85 -9.27 23.47
C GLN A 219 -12.94 -8.58 24.30
N THR A 220 -13.43 -7.44 23.80
CA THR A 220 -14.57 -6.72 24.39
C THR A 220 -15.72 -6.74 23.40
N LEU A 221 -16.85 -7.31 23.79
CA LEU A 221 -18.06 -7.34 22.96
C LEU A 221 -18.96 -6.18 23.39
N HIS A 222 -19.09 -5.18 22.53
CA HIS A 222 -20.05 -4.11 22.70
C HIS A 222 -21.41 -4.58 22.14
N LYS A 223 -22.48 -4.37 22.91
CA LYS A 223 -23.84 -4.47 22.37
C LYS A 223 -24.11 -3.16 21.61
N GLU A 224 -24.75 -3.27 20.44
CA GLU A 224 -25.43 -2.13 19.82
C GLU A 224 -26.59 -1.65 20.70
#